data_AF-A0A5C3PQL2-F1
#
_entry.id   AF-A0A5C3PQL2-F1
#
_cell.length_a   1.000
_cell.length_b   1.000
_cell.length_c   1.000
_cell.angle_alpha   90.00
_cell.angle_beta   90.00
_cell.angle_gamma   90.00
#
_symmetry.space_group_name_H-M   'P 1'
#
loop_
_entity.id
_entity.type
_entity.pdbx_description
1 polymer ?
#
loop_
_entity_poly.entity_id
_entity_poly.type
_entity_poly.pdbx_seq_one_letter_code
_entity_poly.pdbx_strand_id
1 'polypeptide(L)'
;PSLAKLFASPILLTLSKTQRKCLTRLLACEHPFAAHRRRFLNDGTPPAWWICRFCRNAQCVEDEGHVLFDCVNKDLIKTRTRAFRDMIAIHPPLEYVIPKRTDVWNLVRFFTRHPLLLARFSDFVHATFKMCVDVPTIITAAFKTIETSRNP
;
A
#
# COMPACT_ATOMS: atom_id res chain seq x y z
N PRO A 1 -17.87 -3.72 -4.89
CA PRO A 1 -18.25 -5.02 -4.28
C PRO A 1 -17.84 -5.04 -2.81
N SER A 2 -18.62 -5.69 -1.93
CA SER A 2 -18.19 -5.88 -0.54
C SER A 2 -16.96 -6.80 -0.49
N LEU A 3 -16.16 -6.70 0.58
CA LEU A 3 -15.04 -7.63 0.88
C LEU A 3 -15.50 -9.09 0.72
N ALA A 4 -16.67 -9.42 1.29
CA ALA A 4 -17.25 -10.77 1.22
C ALA A 4 -17.48 -11.25 -0.24
N LYS A 5 -18.04 -10.40 -1.11
CA LYS A 5 -18.26 -10.76 -2.53
C LYS A 5 -16.95 -10.92 -3.29
N LEU A 6 -15.93 -10.14 -2.93
CA LEU A 6 -14.61 -10.25 -3.53
C LEU A 6 -13.95 -11.57 -3.12
N PHE A 7 -13.96 -11.89 -1.82
CA PHE A 7 -13.38 -13.12 -1.27
C PHE A 7 -14.11 -14.40 -1.67
N ALA A 8 -15.41 -14.32 -1.95
CA ALA A 8 -16.18 -15.41 -2.53
C ALA A 8 -15.91 -15.62 -4.04
N SER A 9 -15.16 -14.73 -4.69
CA SER A 9 -14.89 -14.86 -6.12
C SER A 9 -13.94 -16.03 -6.40
N PRO A 10 -14.29 -16.94 -7.34
CA PRO A 10 -13.41 -18.04 -7.75
C PRO A 10 -12.03 -17.57 -8.22
N ILE A 11 -11.92 -16.32 -8.68
CA ILE A 11 -10.67 -15.74 -9.15
C ILE A 11 -9.60 -15.65 -8.05
N LEU A 12 -9.99 -15.51 -6.79
CA LEU A 12 -9.01 -15.50 -5.70
C LEU A 12 -8.51 -16.91 -5.39
N LEU A 13 -9.30 -17.95 -5.70
CA LEU A 13 -8.87 -19.33 -5.56
C LEU A 13 -7.76 -19.70 -6.56
N THR A 14 -7.67 -19.00 -7.69
CA THR A 14 -6.59 -19.21 -8.68
C THR A 14 -5.24 -18.63 -8.24
N LEU A 15 -5.22 -17.82 -7.18
CA LEU A 15 -3.98 -17.27 -6.63
C LEU A 15 -3.27 -18.29 -5.73
N SER A 16 -1.97 -18.11 -5.50
CA SER A 16 -1.26 -18.87 -4.48
C SER A 16 -1.71 -18.48 -3.06
N LYS A 17 -1.43 -19.33 -2.06
CA LYS A 17 -1.72 -19.03 -0.65
C LYS A 17 -1.12 -17.69 -0.20
N THR A 18 0.12 -17.40 -0.62
CA THR A 18 0.82 -16.16 -0.29
C THR A 18 0.15 -14.94 -0.93
N GLN A 19 -0.21 -15.04 -2.20
CA GLN A 19 -0.89 -13.97 -2.94
C GLN A 19 -2.25 -13.64 -2.32
N ARG A 20 -3.08 -14.66 -2.04
CA ARG A 20 -4.35 -14.48 -1.34
C ARG A 20 -4.17 -13.78 0.01
N LYS A 21 -3.21 -14.24 0.81
CA LYS A 21 -2.93 -13.65 2.13
C LYS A 21 -2.54 -12.17 2.01
N CYS A 22 -1.72 -11.81 1.03
CA CYS A 22 -1.28 -10.43 0.85
C CYS A 22 -2.42 -9.52 0.39
N LEU A 23 -3.22 -9.93 -0.60
CA LEU A 23 -4.40 -9.15 -1.01
C LEU A 23 -5.42 -9.03 0.12
N THR A 24 -5.65 -10.11 0.87
CA THR A 24 -6.59 -10.07 2.00
C THR A 24 -6.16 -9.04 3.02
N ARG A 25 -4.87 -9.08 3.41
CA ARG A 25 -4.30 -8.10 4.33
C ARG A 25 -4.37 -6.68 3.80
N LEU A 26 -4.09 -6.46 2.51
CA LEU A 26 -4.20 -5.14 1.89
C LEU A 26 -5.63 -4.60 1.98
N LEU A 27 -6.61 -5.38 1.58
CA LEU A 27 -8.01 -4.94 1.49
C LEU A 27 -8.72 -4.85 2.85
N ALA A 28 -8.30 -5.65 3.82
CA ALA A 28 -8.79 -5.62 5.19
C ALA A 28 -8.05 -4.60 6.06
N CYS A 29 -7.14 -3.80 5.49
CA CYS A 29 -6.33 -2.82 6.21
C CYS A 29 -5.39 -3.45 7.29
N GLU A 30 -5.07 -4.75 7.17
CA GLU A 30 -4.19 -5.52 8.08
C GLU A 30 -2.75 -5.63 7.56
N HIS A 31 -2.19 -4.52 7.08
CA HIS A 31 -0.91 -4.47 6.39
C HIS A 31 0.14 -3.62 7.13
N PRO A 32 1.44 -3.73 6.79
CA PRO A 32 2.52 -3.15 7.61
C PRO A 32 2.68 -1.63 7.49
N PHE A 33 1.80 -0.94 6.75
CA PHE A 33 1.89 0.51 6.53
C PHE A 33 1.50 1.28 7.81
N ALA A 34 2.23 2.35 8.11
CA ALA A 34 2.11 3.07 9.38
C ALA A 34 0.72 3.67 9.61
N ALA A 35 0.07 4.18 8.55
CA ALA A 35 -1.25 4.80 8.65
C ALA A 35 -2.35 3.86 9.15
N HIS A 36 -2.16 2.55 9.03
CA HIS A 36 -3.11 1.56 9.55
C HIS A 36 -2.67 1.01 10.90
N ARG A 37 -1.38 0.70 11.07
CA ARG A 37 -0.87 0.25 12.37
C ARG A 37 -1.16 1.25 13.49
N ARG A 38 -1.07 2.55 13.20
CA ARG A 38 -1.24 3.62 14.19
C ARG A 38 -2.68 3.93 14.56
N ARG A 39 -3.66 3.62 13.69
CA ARG A 39 -5.09 3.75 14.04
C ARG A 39 -5.46 2.92 15.27
N PHE A 40 -4.75 1.82 15.50
CA PHE A 40 -5.03 0.90 16.61
C PHE A 40 -4.16 1.14 17.83
N LEU A 41 -3.15 2.01 17.77
CA LEU A 41 -2.22 2.25 18.89
C LEU A 41 -2.81 3.19 19.96
N ASN A 42 -3.86 3.96 19.65
CA ASN A 42 -4.50 4.94 20.57
C ASN A 42 -3.48 5.77 21.36
N ASP A 43 -2.33 6.08 20.76
CA ASP A 43 -1.20 6.73 21.42
C ASP A 43 -1.28 8.27 21.38
N GLY A 44 -2.39 8.80 20.86
CA GLY A 44 -2.63 10.23 20.69
C GLY A 44 -1.84 10.88 19.54
N THR A 45 -1.10 10.10 18.73
CA THR A 45 -0.32 10.65 17.61
C THR A 45 -1.24 11.10 16.47
N PRO A 46 -1.25 12.40 16.09
CA PRO A 46 -2.06 12.89 14.99
C PRO A 46 -1.73 12.21 13.65
N PRO A 47 -2.72 12.02 12.75
CA PRO A 47 -2.50 11.46 11.42
C PRO A 47 -1.41 12.16 10.59
N ALA A 48 -1.27 13.47 10.78
CA ALA A 48 -0.22 14.28 10.15
C ALA A 48 1.21 13.83 10.49
N TRP A 49 1.39 13.03 11.55
CA TRP A 49 2.71 12.56 12.00
C TRP A 49 2.99 11.11 11.56
N TRP A 50 2.13 10.51 10.75
CA TRP A 50 2.29 9.16 10.22
C TRP A 50 3.16 9.14 8.95
N ILE A 51 4.32 9.79 9.04
CA ILE A 51 5.23 9.99 7.92
C ILE A 51 5.70 8.65 7.33
N CYS A 52 5.89 8.61 6.02
CA CYS A 52 6.42 7.45 5.32
C CYS A 52 7.86 7.14 5.73
N ARG A 53 8.11 5.91 6.23
CA ARG A 53 9.45 5.45 6.65
C ARG A 53 10.48 5.45 5.52
N PHE A 54 10.02 5.35 4.28
CA PHE A 54 10.88 5.20 3.11
C PHE A 54 11.34 6.53 2.53
N CYS A 55 10.44 7.47 2.31
CA CYS A 55 10.79 8.79 1.75
C CYS A 55 11.07 9.84 2.83
N ARG A 56 10.59 9.61 4.06
CA ARG A 56 10.72 10.52 5.22
C ARG A 56 10.21 11.95 4.96
N ASN A 57 9.37 12.12 3.93
CA ASN A 57 8.75 13.41 3.63
C ASN A 57 7.61 13.64 4.62
N ALA A 58 7.66 14.75 5.35
CA ALA A 58 6.65 15.14 6.33
C ALA A 58 5.25 15.35 5.74
N GLN A 59 5.16 15.59 4.43
CA GLN A 59 3.90 15.75 3.70
C GLN A 59 3.33 14.42 3.19
N CYS A 60 4.01 13.30 3.40
CA CYS A 60 3.61 12.00 2.87
C CYS A 60 3.25 11.04 4.01
N VAL A 61 1.97 10.68 4.09
CA VAL A 61 1.47 9.64 4.98
C VAL A 61 1.86 8.25 4.44
N GLU A 62 2.25 7.34 5.33
CA GLU A 62 2.52 5.94 4.96
C GLU A 62 1.22 5.15 4.81
N ASP A 63 0.50 5.39 3.72
CA ASP A 63 -0.69 4.64 3.30
C ASP A 63 -0.47 3.86 1.99
N GLU A 64 -1.50 3.16 1.54
CA GLU A 64 -1.46 2.35 0.34
C GLU A 64 -1.23 3.18 -0.92
N GLY A 65 -1.87 4.34 -1.00
CA GLY A 65 -1.73 5.26 -2.13
C GLY A 65 -0.27 5.67 -2.29
N HIS A 66 0.29 6.21 -1.21
CA HIS A 66 1.66 6.66 -1.20
C HIS A 66 2.65 5.51 -1.41
N VAL A 67 2.59 4.44 -0.61
CA VAL A 67 3.61 3.38 -0.64
C VAL A 67 3.59 2.62 -1.96
N LEU A 68 2.39 2.31 -2.50
CA LEU A 68 2.27 1.49 -3.71
C LEU A 68 2.43 2.30 -5.00
N PHE A 69 2.11 3.60 -5.01
CA PHE A 69 2.04 4.37 -6.26
C PHE A 69 2.99 5.56 -6.30
N ASP A 70 3.14 6.31 -5.21
CA ASP A 70 3.75 7.65 -5.27
C ASP A 70 5.12 7.77 -4.60
N CYS A 71 5.50 6.81 -3.75
CA CYS A 71 6.71 6.92 -2.95
C CYS A 71 7.95 7.03 -3.85
N VAL A 72 8.81 8.00 -3.51
CA VAL A 72 10.03 8.35 -4.24
C VAL A 72 11.26 7.56 -3.79
N ASN A 73 11.10 6.65 -2.83
CA ASN A 73 12.18 5.77 -2.42
C ASN A 73 12.62 4.87 -3.59
N LYS A 74 13.94 4.78 -3.82
CA LYS A 74 14.52 4.11 -4.99
C LYS A 74 14.13 2.64 -5.11
N ASP A 75 14.07 1.91 -3.99
CA ASP A 75 13.73 0.49 -4.00
C ASP A 75 12.25 0.26 -4.26
N LEU A 76 11.39 1.15 -3.75
CA LEU A 76 9.95 1.12 -4.05
C LEU A 76 9.69 1.49 -5.52
N ILE A 77 10.38 2.51 -6.07
CA ILE A 77 10.32 2.84 -7.50
C ILE A 77 10.73 1.63 -8.34
N LYS A 78 11.85 0.98 -8.01
CA LYS A 78 12.34 -0.20 -8.74
C LYS A 78 11.33 -1.34 -8.72
N THR A 79 10.75 -1.62 -7.55
CA THR A 79 9.77 -2.69 -7.35
C THR A 79 8.47 -2.41 -8.08
N ARG A 80 7.95 -1.17 -7.98
CA ARG A 80 6.76 -0.70 -8.71
C ARG A 80 6.97 -0.73 -10.22
N THR A 81 8.10 -0.21 -10.70
CA THR A 81 8.41 -0.14 -12.14
C THR A 81 8.48 -1.53 -12.75
N ARG A 82 9.11 -2.50 -12.06
CA ARG A 82 9.15 -3.89 -12.50
C ARG A 82 7.74 -4.48 -12.57
N ALA A 83 6.97 -4.37 -11.49
CA ALA A 83 5.62 -4.90 -11.43
C ALA A 83 4.72 -4.32 -12.55
N PHE A 84 4.76 -3.01 -12.75
CA PHE A 84 3.90 -2.35 -13.74
C PHE A 84 4.32 -2.68 -15.16
N ARG A 85 5.63 -2.81 -15.43
CA ARG A 85 6.11 -3.34 -16.71
C ARG A 85 5.57 -4.74 -16.98
N ASP A 86 5.67 -5.65 -16.00
CA ASP A 86 5.20 -7.03 -16.15
C ASP A 86 3.68 -7.10 -16.35
N MET A 87 2.91 -6.24 -15.67
CA MET A 87 1.46 -6.16 -15.84
C MET A 87 1.05 -5.54 -17.19
N ILE A 88 1.76 -4.50 -17.65
CA ILE A 88 1.53 -3.90 -18.98
C ILE A 88 1.83 -4.93 -20.08
N ALA A 89 2.87 -5.75 -19.92
CA ALA A 89 3.15 -6.83 -20.87
C ALA A 89 2.01 -7.88 -20.94
N ILE A 90 1.30 -8.13 -19.84
CA ILE A 90 0.14 -9.03 -19.80
C ILE A 90 -1.10 -8.35 -20.41
N HIS A 91 -1.28 -7.05 -20.16
CA HIS A 91 -2.44 -6.30 -20.64
C HIS A 91 -2.02 -4.88 -21.05
N PRO A 92 -1.60 -4.67 -22.32
CA PRO A 92 -1.06 -3.39 -22.77
C PRO A 92 -1.94 -2.16 -22.50
N PRO A 93 -3.29 -2.23 -22.64
CA PRO A 93 -4.17 -1.09 -22.32
C PRO A 93 -4.07 -0.58 -20.88
N LEU A 94 -3.45 -1.35 -19.98
CA LEU A 94 -3.22 -0.96 -18.59
C LEU A 94 -2.34 0.29 -18.45
N GLU A 95 -1.50 0.61 -19.46
CA GLU A 95 -0.69 1.83 -19.47
C GLU A 95 -1.54 3.11 -19.37
N TYR A 96 -2.77 3.09 -19.89
CA TYR A 96 -3.70 4.22 -19.81
C TYR A 96 -4.55 4.22 -18.53
N VAL A 97 -4.56 3.11 -17.79
CA VAL A 97 -5.39 2.89 -16.60
C VAL A 97 -4.63 3.21 -15.32
N ILE A 98 -3.36 2.78 -15.23
CA ILE A 98 -2.52 2.97 -14.03
C ILE A 98 -2.41 4.44 -13.63
N PRO A 99 -2.09 5.39 -14.53
CA PRO A 99 -1.95 6.80 -14.15
C PRO A 99 -3.24 7.43 -13.60
N LYS A 100 -4.41 6.83 -13.91
CA LYS A 100 -5.73 7.35 -13.53
C LYS A 100 -6.27 6.73 -12.24
N ARG A 101 -5.59 5.72 -11.67
CA ARG A 101 -6.08 5.00 -10.49
C ARG A 101 -5.01 4.92 -9.41
N THR A 102 -5.12 5.82 -8.43
CA THR A 102 -4.36 5.77 -7.16
C THR A 102 -5.09 4.99 -6.08
N ASP A 103 -6.36 4.65 -6.29
CA ASP A 103 -7.15 3.86 -5.36
C ASP A 103 -6.97 2.35 -5.58
N VAL A 104 -6.43 1.69 -4.55
CA VAL A 104 -6.19 0.25 -4.50
C VAL A 104 -7.45 -0.55 -4.76
N TRP A 105 -8.57 -0.13 -4.18
CA TRP A 105 -9.83 -0.85 -4.29
C TRP A 105 -10.33 -0.93 -5.73
N ASN A 106 -10.29 0.20 -6.42
CA ASN A 106 -10.64 0.28 -7.83
C ASN A 106 -9.68 -0.52 -8.72
N LEU A 107 -8.39 -0.56 -8.41
CA LEU A 107 -7.42 -1.39 -9.14
C LEU A 107 -7.67 -2.88 -8.92
N VAL A 108 -7.82 -3.32 -7.67
CA VAL A 108 -8.09 -4.73 -7.36
C VAL A 108 -9.41 -5.18 -8.00
N ARG A 109 -10.46 -4.35 -7.95
CA ARG A 109 -11.73 -4.64 -8.64
C ARG A 109 -11.52 -4.81 -10.14
N PHE A 110 -10.68 -3.99 -10.78
CA PHE A 110 -10.34 -4.18 -12.19
C PHE A 110 -9.60 -5.51 -12.40
N PHE A 111 -8.57 -5.78 -11.60
CA PHE A 111 -7.76 -7.01 -11.70
C PHE A 111 -8.54 -8.29 -11.41
N THR A 112 -9.65 -8.26 -10.68
CA THR A 112 -10.51 -9.46 -10.49
C THR A 112 -11.12 -10.00 -11.77
N ARG A 113 -11.07 -9.24 -12.86
CA ARG A 113 -11.46 -9.69 -14.20
C ARG A 113 -10.29 -10.26 -15.01
N HIS A 114 -9.07 -10.19 -14.47
CA HIS A 114 -7.82 -10.54 -15.14
C HIS A 114 -6.90 -11.30 -14.15
N PRO A 115 -7.04 -12.63 -14.03
CA PRO A 115 -6.35 -13.41 -12.98
C PRO A 115 -4.83 -13.24 -12.97
N LEU A 116 -4.20 -13.17 -14.15
CA LEU A 116 -2.76 -12.97 -14.28
C LEU A 116 -2.32 -11.59 -13.76
N LEU A 117 -3.10 -10.54 -14.03
CA LEU A 117 -2.84 -9.21 -13.47
C LEU A 117 -3.00 -9.20 -11.95
N LEU A 118 -4.04 -9.86 -11.45
CA LEU A 118 -4.27 -9.97 -10.01
C LEU A 118 -3.13 -10.71 -9.30
N ALA A 119 -2.61 -11.77 -9.90
CA ALA A 119 -1.45 -12.50 -9.39
C ALA A 119 -0.19 -11.61 -9.35
N ARG A 120 0.11 -10.89 -10.45
CA ARG A 120 1.26 -9.97 -10.49
C ARG A 120 1.14 -8.80 -9.51
N PHE A 121 -0.05 -8.23 -9.39
CA PHE A 121 -0.31 -7.20 -8.39
C PHE A 121 -0.14 -7.74 -6.96
N SER A 122 -0.58 -8.98 -6.71
CA SER A 122 -0.38 -9.64 -5.41
C SER A 122 1.10 -9.85 -5.08
N ASP A 123 1.92 -10.24 -6.06
CA ASP A 123 3.36 -10.41 -5.89
C ASP A 123 4.05 -9.07 -5.59
N PHE A 124 3.63 -8.00 -6.28
CA PHE A 124 4.09 -6.64 -6.01
C PHE A 124 3.77 -6.16 -4.59
N VAL A 125 2.53 -6.37 -4.15
CA VAL A 125 2.09 -6.05 -2.78
C VAL A 125 2.89 -6.87 -1.76
N HIS A 126 3.10 -8.16 -2.02
CA HIS A 126 3.89 -9.03 -1.16
C HIS A 126 5.34 -8.54 -1.02
N ALA A 127 5.99 -8.18 -2.13
CA ALA A 127 7.35 -7.65 -2.13
C ALA A 127 7.43 -6.35 -1.32
N THR A 128 6.49 -5.43 -1.53
CA THR A 128 6.38 -4.18 -0.78
C THR A 128 6.18 -4.43 0.73
N PHE A 129 5.34 -5.40 1.09
CA PHE A 129 5.14 -5.78 2.50
C PHE A 129 6.42 -6.30 3.15
N LYS A 130 7.22 -7.10 2.43
CA LYS A 130 8.53 -7.57 2.92
C LYS A 130 9.46 -6.38 3.21
N MET A 131 9.56 -5.44 2.28
CA MET A 131 10.36 -4.22 2.50
C MET A 131 9.90 -3.44 3.75
N CYS A 132 8.59 -3.40 4.03
CA CYS A 132 8.07 -2.73 5.23
C CYS A 132 8.35 -3.51 6.53
N VAL A 133 8.59 -4.81 6.47
CA VAL A 133 9.01 -5.60 7.63
C VAL A 133 10.48 -5.31 7.96
N ASP A 134 11.31 -5.13 6.93
CA ASP A 134 12.75 -4.93 7.07
C ASP A 134 13.12 -3.50 7.47
N VAL A 135 12.28 -2.51 7.15
CA VAL A 135 12.50 -1.09 7.49
C VAL A 135 11.62 -0.70 8.69
N PRO A 136 12.20 -0.29 9.83
CA PRO A 136 11.42 0.17 10.99
C PRO A 136 10.53 1.38 10.68
N THR A 137 9.33 1.41 11.27
CA THR A 137 8.45 2.58 11.20
C THR A 137 9.09 3.77 11.92
N ILE A 138 9.00 4.97 11.33
CA ILE A 138 9.49 6.19 11.98
C ILE A 138 8.37 6.79 12.82
N ILE A 139 8.67 7.14 14.07
CA ILE A 139 7.84 7.97 14.94
C ILE A 139 8.55 9.32 15.09
N THR A 140 8.01 10.38 14.47
CA THR A 140 8.45 11.74 14.76
C THR A 140 7.96 12.13 16.16
N ALA A 141 8.80 11.92 17.17
CA ALA A 141 8.59 12.41 18.53
C ALA A 141 8.77 13.94 18.67
N ALA A 142 9.17 14.62 17.58
CA ALA A 142 9.79 15.94 17.63
C ALA A 142 8.84 17.15 17.73
N PHE A 143 7.51 16.97 17.78
CA PHE A 143 6.58 18.11 17.89
C PHE A 143 5.93 18.29 19.26
N LYS A 144 6.14 17.37 20.22
CA LYS A 144 5.68 17.56 21.60
C LYS A 144 6.25 18.82 22.26
N THR A 145 7.39 19.32 21.77
CA THR A 145 8.10 20.47 22.33
C THR A 145 7.60 21.83 21.80
N ILE A 146 6.90 21.88 20.67
CA ILE A 146 6.50 23.16 20.04
C ILE A 146 5.14 23.66 20.58
N GLU A 147 4.27 22.78 21.04
CA GLU A 147 3.00 23.19 21.68
C GLU A 147 3.19 23.64 23.14
N THR A 148 4.22 23.15 23.84
CA THR A 148 4.54 23.63 25.19
C THR A 148 5.28 24.97 25.22
N SER A 149 5.74 25.49 24.07
CA SER A 149 6.41 26.80 23.97
C SER A 149 5.52 27.90 23.37
N ARG A 150 4.24 27.63 23.12
CA ARG A 150 3.27 28.56 22.53
C ARG A 150 2.06 28.82 23.44
N ASN A 151 2.25 28.83 24.75
CA ASN A 151 1.33 29.50 25.66
C ASN A 151 2.09 30.63 26.38
N PRO A 152 1.76 31.91 26.13
CA PRO A 152 2.22 33.02 26.96
C PRO A 152 1.63 32.95 28.37
#